data_AF-A0A538M3J4-F1
#
_entry.id   AF-A0A538M3J4-F1
#
_cell.length_a   1.000
_cell.length_b   1.000
_cell.length_c   1.000
_cell.angle_alpha   90.00
_cell.angle_beta   90.00
_cell.angle_gamma   90.00
#
_symmetry.space_group_name_H-M   'P 1'
#
loop_
_entity.id
_entity.type
_entity.pdbx_description
1 polymer ?
#
loop_
_entity_poly.entity_id
_entity_poly.type
_entity_poly.pdbx_seq_one_letter_code
_entity_poly.pdbx_strand_id
1 'polypeptide(L)'
;MTIPPEVAAHEPGTDTAVVIDEARDNLLDRLRAWGRGLPGWARGLVAFLLYLVAAIVIWAGPIITQLRVRYVGSGRTDAKFFQWAVGWVHWALTHHVDPLYMPKIFTPDGMSLAWTTFIPGGGLVMFPVESLFGSLAAVNVLLLLASALACWAVYLVCHRLTHAFWPSIAGGYLFGY
;
A
#
# COMPACT_ATOMS: atom_id res chain seq x y z
N MET A 1 -51.71 -8.05 -56.28
CA MET A 1 -50.31 -8.51 -56.19
C MET A 1 -49.66 -7.69 -55.09
N THR A 2 -49.71 -8.20 -53.85
CA THR A 2 -49.28 -7.50 -52.63
C THR A 2 -47.83 -7.86 -52.34
N ILE A 3 -46.96 -6.85 -52.34
CA ILE A 3 -45.53 -6.96 -52.00
C ILE A 3 -45.43 -7.11 -50.46
N PRO A 4 -44.70 -8.11 -49.92
CA PRO A 4 -44.52 -8.25 -48.47
C PRO A 4 -43.53 -7.22 -47.90
N PRO A 5 -43.63 -6.88 -46.60
CA PRO A 5 -42.85 -5.82 -45.99
C PRO A 5 -41.38 -6.19 -45.82
N GLU A 6 -40.56 -5.18 -45.97
CA GLU A 6 -39.11 -5.12 -45.84
C GLU A 6 -38.65 -5.75 -44.50
N VAL A 7 -37.79 -6.77 -44.61
CA VAL A 7 -37.04 -7.31 -43.47
C VAL A 7 -36.05 -6.23 -43.07
N ALA A 8 -36.36 -5.48 -42.01
CA ALA A 8 -35.45 -4.53 -41.39
C ALA A 8 -34.12 -5.26 -41.12
N ALA A 9 -33.05 -4.82 -41.78
CA ALA A 9 -31.72 -5.33 -41.57
C ALA A 9 -31.35 -5.12 -40.09
N HIS A 10 -31.29 -6.21 -39.34
CA HIS A 10 -30.84 -6.20 -37.95
C HIS A 10 -29.35 -5.87 -37.99
N GLU A 11 -28.97 -4.64 -37.62
CA GLU A 11 -27.56 -4.24 -37.60
C GLU A 11 -26.83 -5.01 -36.49
N PRO A 12 -25.87 -5.90 -36.83
CA PRO A 12 -25.22 -6.78 -35.85
C PRO A 12 -24.41 -6.03 -34.77
N GLY A 13 -24.20 -4.72 -34.93
CA GLY A 13 -23.51 -3.86 -33.95
C GLY A 13 -24.39 -3.41 -32.78
N THR A 14 -25.72 -3.38 -32.92
CA THR A 14 -26.62 -2.87 -31.87
C THR A 14 -26.80 -3.89 -30.75
N ASP A 15 -27.00 -5.17 -31.09
CA ASP A 15 -27.13 -6.25 -30.10
C ASP A 15 -25.85 -6.46 -29.30
N THR A 16 -24.69 -6.35 -29.94
CA THR A 16 -23.40 -6.49 -29.25
C THR A 16 -23.13 -5.36 -28.27
N ALA A 17 -23.47 -4.12 -28.62
CA ALA A 17 -23.34 -2.98 -27.72
C ALA A 17 -24.29 -3.11 -26.50
N VAL A 18 -25.54 -3.51 -26.71
CA VAL A 18 -26.53 -3.71 -25.64
C VAL A 18 -26.10 -4.81 -24.68
N VAL A 19 -25.62 -5.95 -25.19
CA VAL A 19 -25.13 -7.07 -24.36
C VAL A 19 -23.92 -6.67 -23.51
N ILE A 20 -23.02 -5.85 -24.05
CA ILE A 20 -21.85 -5.35 -23.30
C ILE A 20 -22.29 -4.40 -22.17
N ASP A 21 -23.26 -3.53 -22.43
CA ASP A 21 -23.78 -2.57 -21.44
C ASP A 21 -24.50 -3.28 -20.29
N GLU A 22 -25.38 -4.24 -20.60
CA GLU A 22 -26.05 -5.06 -19.59
C GLU A 22 -25.06 -5.90 -18.76
N ALA A 23 -24.03 -6.47 -19.39
CA ALA A 23 -23.01 -7.22 -18.67
C ALA A 23 -22.21 -6.32 -17.71
N ARG A 24 -21.92 -5.08 -18.12
CA ARG A 24 -21.22 -4.09 -17.29
C ARG A 24 -22.07 -3.67 -16.10
N ASP A 25 -23.34 -3.35 -16.32
CA ASP A 25 -24.23 -2.89 -15.25
C ASP A 25 -24.49 -4.01 -14.22
N ASN A 26 -24.70 -5.24 -14.69
CA ASN A 26 -24.78 -6.42 -13.83
C ASN A 26 -23.51 -6.63 -12.99
N LEU A 27 -22.33 -6.41 -13.57
CA LEU A 27 -21.07 -6.49 -12.82
C LEU A 27 -20.96 -5.40 -11.75
N LEU A 28 -21.27 -4.15 -12.11
CA LEU A 28 -21.22 -3.01 -11.19
C LEU A 28 -22.15 -3.22 -9.99
N ASP A 29 -23.36 -3.73 -10.23
CA ASP A 29 -24.31 -3.98 -9.17
C ASP A 29 -23.89 -5.14 -8.26
N ARG A 30 -23.30 -6.20 -8.83
CA ARG A 30 -22.69 -7.28 -8.03
C ARG A 30 -21.53 -6.77 -7.15
N LEU A 31 -20.66 -5.91 -7.69
CA LEU A 31 -19.55 -5.31 -6.94
C LEU A 31 -20.04 -4.37 -5.83
N ARG A 32 -21.09 -3.58 -6.09
CA ARG A 32 -21.72 -2.73 -5.08
C ARG A 32 -22.40 -3.54 -3.99
N ALA A 33 -23.11 -4.60 -4.35
CA ALA A 33 -23.79 -5.49 -3.40
C ALA A 33 -22.76 -6.23 -2.53
N TRP A 34 -21.69 -6.75 -3.13
CA TRP A 34 -20.61 -7.42 -2.40
C TRP A 34 -19.94 -6.50 -1.39
N GLY A 35 -19.65 -5.25 -1.78
CA GLY A 35 -19.09 -4.24 -0.88
C GLY A 35 -20.00 -3.84 0.29
N ARG A 36 -21.30 -4.14 0.26
CA ARG A 36 -22.24 -3.92 1.37
C ARG A 36 -22.48 -5.18 2.21
N GLY A 37 -22.29 -6.37 1.65
CA GLY A 37 -22.55 -7.65 2.32
C GLY A 37 -21.49 -8.06 3.35
N LEU A 38 -20.31 -7.44 3.33
CA LEU A 38 -19.20 -7.77 4.24
C LEU A 38 -19.27 -7.02 5.57
N PRO A 39 -18.90 -7.65 6.70
CA PRO A 39 -18.76 -6.96 7.98
C PRO A 39 -17.69 -5.86 7.89
N GLY A 40 -17.81 -4.81 8.70
CA GLY A 40 -16.96 -3.62 8.62
C GLY A 40 -15.46 -3.90 8.66
N TRP A 41 -15.02 -4.84 9.52
CA TRP A 41 -13.61 -5.24 9.62
C TRP A 41 -13.09 -5.91 8.34
N ALA A 42 -13.92 -6.72 7.68
CA ALA A 42 -13.53 -7.40 6.44
C ALA A 42 -13.39 -6.41 5.29
N ARG A 43 -14.26 -5.40 5.22
CA ARG A 43 -14.15 -4.28 4.25
C ARG A 43 -12.85 -3.50 4.46
N GLY A 44 -12.52 -3.20 5.72
CA GLY A 44 -11.25 -2.60 6.08
C GLY A 44 -10.05 -3.45 5.64
N LEU A 45 -10.07 -4.75 5.93
CA LEU A 45 -8.99 -5.66 5.55
C LEU A 45 -8.83 -5.76 4.02
N VAL A 46 -9.93 -5.88 3.27
CA VAL A 46 -9.91 -5.90 1.80
C VAL A 46 -9.29 -4.62 1.25
N ALA A 47 -9.70 -3.45 1.75
CA ALA A 47 -9.11 -2.18 1.32
C ALA A 47 -7.59 -2.13 1.60
N PHE A 48 -7.16 -2.53 2.80
CA PHE A 48 -5.74 -2.63 3.14
C PHE A 48 -4.96 -3.55 2.20
N LEU A 49 -5.49 -4.75 1.92
CA LEU A 49 -4.84 -5.72 1.02
C LEU A 49 -4.76 -5.21 -0.42
N LEU A 50 -5.79 -4.53 -0.91
CA LEU A 50 -5.76 -3.90 -2.24
C LEU A 50 -4.66 -2.84 -2.32
N TYR A 51 -4.53 -1.99 -1.29
CA TYR A 51 -3.45 -1.01 -1.24
C TYR A 51 -2.08 -1.66 -1.09
N LEU A 52 -1.94 -2.74 -0.32
CA LEU A 52 -0.68 -3.45 -0.18
C LEU A 52 -0.24 -4.07 -1.52
N VAL A 53 -1.16 -4.68 -2.25
CA VAL A 53 -0.90 -5.20 -3.59
C VAL A 53 -0.48 -4.07 -4.54
N ALA A 54 -1.19 -2.93 -4.51
CA ALA A 54 -0.81 -1.75 -5.29
C ALA A 54 0.60 -1.26 -4.94
N ALA A 55 0.95 -1.15 -3.66
CA ALA A 55 2.30 -0.77 -3.22
C ALA A 55 3.35 -1.72 -3.79
N ILE A 56 3.11 -3.03 -3.70
CA ILE A 56 4.04 -4.04 -4.18
C ILE A 56 4.21 -3.94 -5.70
N VAL A 57 3.12 -3.83 -6.45
CA VAL A 57 3.15 -3.76 -7.92
C VAL A 57 3.85 -2.49 -8.40
N ILE A 58 3.49 -1.33 -7.84
CA ILE A 58 4.01 -0.02 -8.26
C ILE A 58 5.48 0.14 -7.83
N TRP A 59 5.79 -0.15 -6.57
CA TRP A 59 7.09 0.20 -5.98
C TRP A 59 8.08 -0.96 -5.92
N ALA A 60 7.62 -2.18 -5.62
CA ALA A 60 8.49 -3.35 -5.48
C ALA A 60 8.54 -4.24 -6.73
N GLY A 61 7.66 -4.05 -7.71
CA GLY A 61 7.59 -4.87 -8.92
C GLY A 61 8.96 -5.09 -9.60
N PRO A 62 9.76 -4.03 -9.84
CA PRO A 62 11.08 -4.16 -10.46
C PRO A 62 12.14 -4.87 -9.59
N ILE A 63 11.92 -4.98 -8.28
CA ILE A 63 12.94 -5.42 -7.31
C ILE A 63 12.43 -6.51 -6.35
N ILE A 64 11.33 -7.19 -6.67
CA ILE A 64 10.64 -8.07 -5.72
C ILE A 64 11.51 -9.24 -5.24
N THR A 65 12.45 -9.69 -6.08
CA THR A 65 13.45 -10.72 -5.74
C THR A 65 14.75 -10.15 -5.18
N GLN A 66 14.87 -8.83 -5.09
CA GLN A 66 16.10 -8.08 -4.79
C GLN A 66 15.95 -7.13 -3.59
N LEU A 67 14.95 -7.34 -2.73
CA LEU A 67 14.66 -6.50 -1.57
C LEU A 67 15.83 -6.38 -0.56
N ARG A 68 16.81 -7.28 -0.62
CA ARG A 68 18.00 -7.28 0.24
C ARG A 68 19.19 -6.48 -0.33
N VAL A 69 19.12 -6.09 -1.60
CA VAL A 69 20.26 -5.48 -2.33
C VAL A 69 19.89 -4.22 -3.10
N ARG A 70 18.60 -3.98 -3.36
CA ARG A 70 18.10 -2.75 -3.99
C ARG A 70 17.07 -2.07 -3.10
N TYR A 71 17.08 -0.74 -3.12
CA TYR A 71 16.08 0.06 -2.42
C TYR A 71 14.78 0.12 -3.21
N VAL A 72 13.67 0.11 -2.50
CA VAL A 72 12.40 0.69 -2.97
C VAL A 72 12.65 2.21 -3.09
N GLY A 73 12.89 2.68 -4.32
CA GLY A 73 13.27 4.07 -4.62
C GLY A 73 14.74 4.25 -5.03
N SER A 74 15.29 5.45 -4.83
CA SER A 74 16.62 5.82 -5.37
C SER A 74 17.81 5.32 -4.54
N GLY A 75 17.61 4.97 -3.27
CA GLY A 75 18.70 4.56 -2.36
C GLY A 75 19.72 5.67 -2.05
N ARG A 76 19.40 6.91 -2.39
CA ARG A 76 20.26 8.08 -2.17
C ARG A 76 19.85 8.78 -0.87
N THR A 77 20.79 9.56 -0.32
CA THR A 77 20.59 10.45 0.83
C THR A 77 19.86 9.76 1.99
N ASP A 78 18.58 10.07 2.19
CA ASP A 78 17.81 9.76 3.39
C ASP A 78 17.51 8.26 3.52
N ALA A 79 17.43 7.53 2.40
CA ALA A 79 17.19 6.09 2.42
C ALA A 79 18.26 5.32 3.20
N LYS A 80 19.52 5.78 3.13
CA LYS A 80 20.64 5.20 3.89
C LYS A 80 20.52 5.48 5.37
N PHE A 81 20.05 6.68 5.74
CA PHE A 81 19.82 7.03 7.13
C PHE A 81 18.72 6.15 7.74
N PHE A 82 17.59 5.95 7.05
CA PHE A 82 16.51 5.10 7.56
C PHE A 82 16.90 3.61 7.60
N GLN A 83 17.68 3.13 6.63
CA GLN A 83 18.27 1.79 6.72
C GLN A 83 19.16 1.66 7.97
N TRP A 84 20.07 2.62 8.17
CA TRP A 84 20.92 2.64 9.36
C TRP A 84 20.09 2.72 10.65
N ALA A 85 19.05 3.55 10.69
CA ALA A 85 18.20 3.73 11.85
C ALA A 85 17.52 2.42 12.27
N VAL A 86 16.95 1.68 11.32
CA VAL A 86 16.33 0.36 11.58
C VAL A 86 17.36 -0.63 12.11
N GLY A 87 18.54 -0.70 11.47
CA GLY A 87 19.64 -1.55 11.92
C GLY A 87 20.18 -1.15 13.31
N TRP A 88 20.24 0.15 13.61
CA TRP A 88 20.66 0.67 14.90
C TRP A 88 19.68 0.29 16.01
N VAL A 89 18.37 0.42 15.80
CA VAL A 89 17.37 -0.02 16.78
C VAL A 89 17.55 -1.50 17.11
N HIS A 90 17.69 -2.34 16.09
CA HIS A 90 17.92 -3.78 16.29
C HIS A 90 19.21 -4.07 17.06
N TRP A 91 20.33 -3.46 16.64
CA TRP A 91 21.60 -3.61 17.33
C TRP A 91 21.55 -3.11 18.78
N ALA A 92 20.93 -1.95 19.01
CA ALA A 92 20.83 -1.35 20.34
C ALA A 92 20.01 -2.23 21.29
N LEU A 93 18.88 -2.75 20.83
CA LEU A 93 18.04 -3.66 21.61
C LEU A 93 18.73 -4.99 21.91
N THR A 94 19.46 -5.55 20.94
CA THR A 94 20.21 -6.81 21.12
C THR A 94 21.44 -6.66 22.02
N HIS A 95 21.99 -5.45 22.14
CA HIS A 95 23.16 -5.15 22.99
C HIS A 95 22.78 -4.43 24.29
N HIS A 96 21.49 -4.29 24.58
CA HIS A 96 20.95 -3.65 25.78
C HIS A 96 21.46 -2.20 26.00
N VAL A 97 21.62 -1.44 24.91
CA VAL A 97 21.96 -0.02 24.98
C VAL A 97 20.76 0.84 24.57
N ASP A 98 20.76 2.10 25.00
CA ASP A 98 19.68 3.04 24.68
C ASP A 98 19.59 3.28 23.16
N PRO A 99 18.49 2.89 22.48
CA PRO A 99 18.32 3.11 21.05
C PRO A 99 18.14 4.60 20.69
N LEU A 100 17.85 5.48 21.66
CA LEU A 100 17.66 6.92 21.44
C LEU A 100 18.94 7.73 21.63
N TYR A 101 20.07 7.10 21.89
CA TYR A 101 21.35 7.79 22.11
C TYR A 101 22.46 7.21 21.23
N MET A 102 23.19 8.08 20.52
CA MET A 102 24.27 7.66 19.62
C MET A 102 25.63 8.19 20.11
N PRO A 103 26.46 7.34 20.75
CA PRO A 103 27.75 7.78 21.28
C PRO A 103 28.82 7.98 20.20
N LYS A 104 28.62 7.45 18.99
CA LYS A 104 29.64 7.49 17.92
C LYS A 104 29.55 8.71 17.00
N ILE A 105 28.50 9.51 17.12
CA ILE A 105 28.32 10.75 16.35
C ILE A 105 28.62 11.92 17.29
N PHE A 106 29.38 12.91 16.82
CA PHE A 106 29.83 14.05 17.65
C PHE A 106 30.58 13.61 18.92
N THR A 107 31.50 12.67 18.79
CA THR A 107 32.38 12.25 19.89
C THR A 107 33.23 13.43 20.41
N PRO A 108 33.50 13.53 21.73
CA PRO A 108 33.21 12.52 22.76
C PRO A 108 31.78 12.59 23.34
N ASP A 109 31.06 13.68 23.11
CA ASP A 109 29.79 13.97 23.81
C ASP A 109 28.61 13.16 23.28
N GLY A 110 28.68 12.64 22.06
CA GLY A 110 27.57 11.88 21.47
C GLY A 110 26.42 12.79 21.04
N MET A 111 25.29 12.19 20.67
CA MET A 111 24.04 12.93 20.51
C MET A 111 22.81 12.10 20.83
N SER A 112 21.75 12.78 21.28
CA SER A 112 20.42 12.18 21.38
C SER A 112 19.76 12.12 20.00
N LEU A 113 19.33 10.92 19.60
CA LEU A 113 18.58 10.68 18.39
C LEU A 113 17.12 11.15 18.49
N ALA A 114 16.62 11.41 19.70
CA ALA A 114 15.29 11.99 19.90
C ALA A 114 15.14 13.39 19.27
N TRP A 115 16.25 14.10 19.02
CA TRP A 115 16.29 15.41 18.36
C TRP A 115 16.50 15.31 16.84
N THR A 116 16.33 14.12 16.27
CA THR A 116 16.54 13.84 14.85
C THR A 116 15.30 13.16 14.27
N THR A 117 15.26 12.99 12.95
CA THR A 117 14.19 12.24 12.25
C THR A 117 14.31 10.73 12.44
N PHE A 118 14.60 10.29 13.66
CA PHE A 118 14.80 8.89 14.02
C PHE A 118 13.46 8.15 14.17
N ILE A 119 13.43 6.87 13.79
CA ILE A 119 12.21 6.05 13.72
C ILE A 119 12.29 4.78 14.60
N PRO A 120 12.35 4.92 15.93
CA PRO A 120 12.51 3.78 16.83
C PRO A 120 11.36 2.76 16.69
N GLY A 121 10.13 3.25 16.51
CA GLY A 121 8.96 2.40 16.30
C GLY A 121 9.05 1.58 15.00
N GLY A 122 9.57 2.17 13.92
CA GLY A 122 9.79 1.46 12.66
C GLY A 122 10.81 0.33 12.81
N GLY A 123 11.91 0.61 13.52
CA GLY A 123 12.92 -0.42 13.85
C GLY A 123 12.36 -1.54 14.72
N LEU A 124 11.50 -1.23 15.70
CA LEU A 124 10.86 -2.23 16.55
C LEU A 124 9.90 -3.15 15.76
N VAL A 125 9.03 -2.56 14.94
CA VAL A 125 8.07 -3.33 14.12
C VAL A 125 8.80 -4.19 13.09
N MET A 126 9.93 -3.71 12.56
CA MET A 126 10.75 -4.45 11.60
C MET A 126 11.79 -5.38 12.24
N PHE A 127 11.86 -5.48 13.56
CA PHE A 127 12.80 -6.35 14.27
C PHE A 127 12.87 -7.80 13.73
N PRO A 128 11.74 -8.51 13.45
CA PRO A 128 11.83 -9.85 12.88
C PRO A 128 12.38 -9.87 11.46
N VAL A 129 12.03 -8.88 10.63
CA VAL A 129 12.52 -8.78 9.25
C VAL A 129 14.02 -8.46 9.25
N GLU A 130 14.45 -7.57 10.13
CA GLU A 130 15.86 -7.24 10.34
C GLU A 130 16.69 -8.48 10.71
N SER A 131 16.19 -9.24 11.68
CA SER A 131 16.88 -10.44 12.19
C SER A 131 17.08 -11.51 11.12
N LEU A 132 16.18 -11.62 10.14
CA LEU A 132 16.18 -12.67 9.12
C LEU A 132 16.79 -12.21 7.78
N PHE A 133 16.57 -10.97 7.39
CA PHE A 133 16.86 -10.48 6.04
C PHE A 133 17.75 -9.24 6.00
N GLY A 134 17.93 -8.56 7.14
CA GLY A 134 18.76 -7.37 7.33
C GLY A 134 18.08 -6.03 6.99
N SER A 135 18.75 -4.95 7.41
CA SER A 135 18.35 -3.53 7.32
C SER A 135 17.72 -3.08 6.02
N LEU A 136 18.27 -3.51 4.90
CA LEU A 136 17.75 -3.10 3.61
C LEU A 136 16.39 -3.74 3.30
N ALA A 137 16.21 -5.03 3.61
CA ALA A 137 14.91 -5.67 3.46
C ALA A 137 13.89 -5.11 4.45
N ALA A 138 14.32 -4.87 5.70
CA ALA A 138 13.48 -4.28 6.73
C ALA A 138 12.96 -2.89 6.34
N VAL A 139 13.83 -1.98 5.89
CA VAL A 139 13.39 -0.63 5.46
C VAL A 139 12.52 -0.69 4.20
N ASN A 140 12.80 -1.58 3.26
CA ASN A 140 11.98 -1.75 2.07
C ASN A 140 10.56 -2.24 2.40
N VAL A 141 10.45 -3.25 3.27
CA VAL A 141 9.15 -3.76 3.73
C VAL A 141 8.40 -2.65 4.49
N LEU A 142 9.10 -1.89 5.34
CA LEU A 142 8.52 -0.77 6.06
C LEU A 142 7.95 0.30 5.12
N LEU A 143 8.66 0.64 4.04
CA LEU A 143 8.20 1.62 3.04
C LEU A 143 6.91 1.15 2.34
N LEU A 144 6.84 -0.13 1.95
CA LEU A 144 5.65 -0.71 1.31
C LEU A 144 4.45 -0.72 2.28
N LEU A 145 4.68 -1.12 3.53
CA LEU A 145 3.65 -1.11 4.57
C LEU A 145 3.20 0.31 4.91
N ALA A 146 4.12 1.26 5.00
CA ALA A 146 3.81 2.65 5.32
C ALA A 146 2.89 3.27 4.26
N SER A 147 3.19 3.07 2.98
CA SER A 147 2.33 3.52 1.86
C SER A 147 0.93 2.89 1.95
N ALA A 148 0.84 1.56 2.09
CA ALA A 148 -0.44 0.86 2.17
C ALA A 148 -1.28 1.26 3.40
N LEU A 149 -0.65 1.42 4.56
CA LEU A 149 -1.29 1.86 5.81
C LEU A 149 -1.79 3.30 5.71
N ALA A 150 -1.06 4.17 5.04
CA ALA A 150 -1.47 5.56 4.84
C ALA A 150 -2.73 5.64 3.95
N CYS A 151 -2.74 4.92 2.82
CA CYS A 151 -3.93 4.80 1.96
C CYS A 151 -5.12 4.21 2.73
N TRP A 152 -4.86 3.19 3.56
CA TRP A 152 -5.88 2.55 4.38
C TRP A 152 -6.48 3.49 5.43
N ALA A 153 -5.65 4.30 6.09
CA ALA A 153 -6.12 5.31 7.03
C ALA A 153 -7.04 6.34 6.36
N VAL A 154 -6.68 6.81 5.16
CA VAL A 154 -7.53 7.72 4.37
C VAL A 154 -8.83 7.03 3.95
N TYR A 155 -8.78 5.77 3.52
CA TYR A 155 -9.99 4.98 3.27
C TYR A 155 -10.91 4.94 4.49
N LEU A 156 -10.38 4.72 5.70
CA LEU A 156 -11.19 4.69 6.92
C LEU A 156 -11.86 6.04 7.20
N VAL A 157 -11.16 7.15 6.95
CA VAL A 157 -11.71 8.50 7.08
C VAL A 157 -12.80 8.75 6.04
N CYS A 158 -12.52 8.49 4.76
CA CYS A 158 -13.50 8.63 3.68
C CYS A 158 -14.74 7.76 3.91
N HIS A 159 -14.54 6.54 4.42
CA HIS A 159 -15.64 5.61 4.67
C HIS A 159 -16.49 6.08 5.84
N ARG A 160 -15.88 6.67 6.87
CA ARG A 160 -16.59 7.27 8.00
C ARG A 160 -17.44 8.48 7.58
N LEU A 161 -17.01 9.23 6.56
CA LEU A 161 -17.73 10.43 6.08
C LEU A 161 -18.82 10.11 5.05
N THR A 162 -18.53 9.18 4.13
CA THR A 162 -19.41 8.91 2.97
C THR A 162 -20.32 7.69 3.18
N HIS A 163 -19.97 6.80 4.10
CA HIS A 163 -20.55 5.45 4.23
C HIS A 163 -20.49 4.61 2.95
N ALA A 164 -19.73 5.05 1.94
CA ALA A 164 -19.64 4.41 0.63
C ALA A 164 -18.30 3.68 0.49
N PHE A 165 -18.32 2.40 0.14
CA PHE A 165 -17.11 1.57 0.08
C PHE A 165 -16.19 1.97 -1.09
N TRP A 166 -16.71 1.91 -2.33
CA TRP A 166 -15.92 2.15 -3.55
C TRP A 166 -15.37 3.58 -3.67
N PRO A 167 -16.14 4.65 -3.42
CA PRO A 167 -15.59 6.01 -3.42
C PRO A 167 -14.50 6.21 -2.36
N SER A 168 -14.62 5.54 -1.20
CA SER A 168 -13.59 5.61 -0.15
C SER A 168 -12.32 4.88 -0.56
N ILE A 169 -12.42 3.79 -1.31
CA ILE A 169 -11.25 3.11 -1.88
C ILE A 169 -10.50 4.05 -2.84
N ALA A 170 -11.23 4.74 -3.72
CA ALA A 170 -10.65 5.71 -4.63
C ALA A 170 -9.96 6.87 -3.87
N GLY A 171 -10.58 7.38 -2.80
CA GLY A 171 -9.99 8.42 -1.96
C GLY A 171 -8.66 8.00 -1.31
N GLY A 172 -8.59 6.79 -0.77
CA GLY A 172 -7.32 6.27 -0.23
C GLY A 172 -6.26 6.02 -1.29
N TYR A 173 -6.65 5.57 -2.50
CA TYR A 173 -5.72 5.36 -3.61
C TYR A 173 -5.09 6.69 -4.06
N LEU A 174 -5.90 7.71 -4.34
CA LEU A 174 -5.45 9.03 -4.82
C LEU A 174 -4.55 9.76 -3.81
N PHE A 175 -4.61 9.40 -2.54
CA PHE A 175 -3.77 10.00 -1.52
C PHE A 175 -2.32 9.48 -1.56
N GLY A 176 -2.11 8.19 -1.84
CA GLY A 176 -0.81 7.54 -1.64
C GLY A 176 -0.17 6.94 -2.90
N TYR A 177 -0.84 6.99 -4.05
CA TYR A 177 -0.36 6.53 -5.35
C TYR A 177 -0.68 7.53 -6.45
#